data_AF-A0A118H5D2-F1
#
_entry.id   AF-A0A118H5D2-F1
#
_cell.length_a   1.000
_cell.length_b   1.000
_cell.length_c   1.000
_cell.angle_alpha   90.00
_cell.angle_beta   90.00
_cell.angle_gamma   90.00
#
_symmetry.space_group_name_H-M   'P 1'
#
loop_
_entity.id
_entity.type
_entity.pdbx_description
1 polymer ?
#
loop_
_entity_poly.entity_id
_entity_poly.type
_entity_poly.pdbx_seq_one_letter_code
_entity_poly.pdbx_strand_id
1 'polypeptide(L)'
;MSSIAPQAKVHELCVYEINERDRGSPAYLRLGKKPVNSLGDLVPFTNKVYSADLQTRLGITAGICILIKNMPEKKCDRSQSTNVQPFYT
;
A
#
# COMPACT_ATOMS: atom_id res chain seq x y z
N MET A 1 17.51 -30.88 23.96
CA MET A 1 17.98 -30.82 22.55
C MET A 1 16.98 -29.97 21.76
N SER A 2 17.30 -28.72 21.45
CA SER A 2 16.46 -27.92 20.54
C SER A 2 16.80 -28.29 19.10
N SER A 3 15.84 -28.81 18.34
CA SER A 3 16.01 -29.04 16.90
C SER A 3 16.15 -27.70 16.19
N ILE A 4 17.28 -27.47 15.52
CA ILE A 4 17.45 -26.35 14.59
C ILE A 4 16.68 -26.73 13.33
N ALA A 5 15.52 -26.10 13.10
CA ALA A 5 14.83 -26.22 11.82
C ALA A 5 15.75 -25.66 10.71
N PRO A 6 15.83 -26.29 9.52
CA PRO A 6 16.60 -25.74 8.41
C PRO A 6 16.11 -24.33 8.09
N GLN A 7 17.04 -23.38 8.00
CA GLN A 7 16.71 -22.01 7.64
C GLN A 7 16.15 -22.00 6.21
N ALA A 8 14.92 -21.53 6.04
CA ALA A 8 14.26 -21.48 4.74
C ALA A 8 15.05 -20.59 3.76
N LYS A 9 15.13 -21.00 2.50
CA LYS A 9 15.80 -20.24 1.44
C LYS A 9 15.01 -18.96 1.16
N VAL A 10 15.67 -17.81 1.28
CA VAL A 10 15.09 -16.50 0.96
C VAL A 10 15.26 -16.23 -0.53
N HIS A 11 14.19 -15.75 -1.16
CA HIS A 11 14.20 -15.26 -2.54
C HIS A 11 13.73 -13.81 -2.55
N GLU A 12 14.57 -12.90 -3.05
CA GLU A 12 14.23 -11.49 -3.17
C GLU A 12 13.45 -11.24 -4.47
N LEU A 13 12.39 -10.42 -4.37
CA LEU A 13 11.57 -9.99 -5.49
C LEU A 13 11.41 -8.48 -5.44
N CYS A 14 11.91 -7.79 -6.47
CA CYS A 14 11.80 -6.35 -6.62
C CYS A 14 10.69 -6.02 -7.63
N VAL A 15 9.84 -5.05 -7.27
CA VAL A 15 8.74 -4.56 -8.11
C VAL A 15 8.63 -3.04 -8.00
N TYR A 16 8.04 -2.42 -9.00
CA TYR A 16 7.62 -1.02 -8.95
C TYR A 16 6.10 -0.94 -8.85
N GLU A 17 5.60 -0.22 -7.84
CA GLU A 17 4.20 0.17 -7.74
C GLU A 17 4.05 1.62 -8.24
N ILE A 18 3.31 1.83 -9.32
CA ILE A 18 3.22 3.12 -10.00
C ILE A 18 1.75 3.55 -10.09
N ASN A 19 1.47 4.75 -9.60
CA ASN A 19 0.21 5.43 -9.85
C ASN A 19 0.31 6.26 -11.14
N GLU A 20 -0.20 5.70 -12.23
CA GLU A 20 -0.27 6.37 -13.55
C GLU A 20 -1.42 7.36 -13.68
N ARG A 21 -2.19 7.60 -12.60
CA ARG A 21 -3.31 8.54 -12.51
C ARG A 21 -4.48 8.23 -13.45
N ASP A 22 -4.53 7.02 -13.99
CA ASP A 22 -5.56 6.54 -14.93
C ASP A 22 -6.60 5.60 -14.29
N ARG A 23 -6.56 5.44 -12.96
CA ARG A 23 -7.43 4.51 -12.20
C ARG A 23 -8.38 5.19 -11.22
N GLY A 24 -8.46 6.53 -11.22
CA GLY A 24 -9.22 7.28 -10.21
C GLY A 24 -8.71 7.05 -8.78
N SER A 25 -7.43 6.70 -8.63
CA SER A 25 -6.77 6.35 -7.36
C SER A 25 -5.69 7.37 -7.01
N PRO A 26 -5.47 7.68 -5.71
CA PRO A 26 -6.29 7.24 -4.58
C PRO A 26 -7.61 8.02 -4.47
N ALA A 27 -8.57 7.48 -3.74
CA ALA A 27 -9.80 8.19 -3.37
C ALA A 27 -9.70 8.68 -1.91
N TYR A 28 -9.83 9.99 -1.66
CA TYR A 28 -9.78 10.54 -0.31
C TYR A 28 -11.19 10.65 0.29
N LEU A 29 -11.45 9.87 1.34
CA LEU A 29 -12.69 9.93 2.11
C LEU A 29 -12.42 10.65 3.43
N ARG A 30 -12.80 11.93 3.50
CA ARG A 30 -12.59 12.85 4.63
C ARG A 30 -13.61 12.65 5.75
N LEU A 31 -13.62 11.46 6.33
CA LEU A 31 -14.61 11.06 7.33
C LEU A 31 -14.37 11.71 8.70
N GLY A 32 -13.16 12.17 8.98
CA GLY A 32 -12.82 12.82 10.25
C GLY A 32 -13.45 14.20 10.45
N LYS A 33 -14.06 14.78 9.41
CA LYS A 33 -14.75 16.10 9.42
C LYS A 33 -13.91 17.24 9.99
N LYS A 34 -12.58 17.15 9.86
CA LYS A 34 -11.64 18.21 10.25
C LYS A 34 -11.06 18.88 9.00
N PRO A 35 -10.62 20.14 9.11
CA PRO A 35 -9.99 20.86 7.99
C PRO A 35 -8.64 20.25 7.58
N VAL A 36 -8.06 19.40 8.44
CA VAL A 36 -6.83 18.67 8.20
C VAL A 36 -7.07 17.18 8.27
N ASN A 37 -6.21 16.44 7.59
CA ASN A 37 -6.07 15.00 7.67
C ASN A 37 -6.16 14.55 9.14
N SER A 38 -7.09 13.65 9.45
CA SER A 38 -7.29 13.21 10.83
C SER A 38 -7.64 11.73 10.96
N LEU A 39 -7.45 11.20 12.16
CA LEU A 39 -7.72 9.79 12.48
C LEU A 39 -9.10 9.36 11.95
N GLY A 40 -9.12 8.28 11.19
CA GLY A 40 -10.34 7.70 10.61
C GLY A 40 -10.67 8.18 9.19
N ASP A 41 -9.93 9.13 8.62
CA ASP A 41 -9.97 9.35 7.17
C ASP A 41 -9.53 8.06 6.45
N LEU A 42 -10.24 7.71 5.38
CA LEU A 42 -9.97 6.51 4.59
C LEU A 42 -9.43 6.90 3.22
N VAL A 43 -8.48 6.12 2.74
CA VAL A 43 -7.85 6.30 1.43
C VAL A 43 -7.80 4.94 0.71
N PRO A 44 -8.91 4.50 0.07
CA PRO A 44 -8.86 3.40 -0.88
C PRO A 44 -7.89 3.72 -2.03
N PHE A 45 -7.10 2.74 -2.45
CA PHE A 45 -6.14 2.90 -3.55
C PHE A 45 -5.99 1.64 -4.39
N THR A 46 -5.63 1.85 -5.65
CA THR A 46 -5.16 0.81 -6.57
C THR A 46 -4.13 1.39 -7.53
N ASN A 47 -2.95 0.77 -7.60
CA ASN A 47 -1.85 1.19 -8.47
C ASN A 47 -1.42 0.03 -9.37
N LYS A 48 -0.64 0.32 -10.41
CA LYS A 48 -0.10 -0.68 -11.33
C LYS A 48 1.21 -1.24 -10.76
N VAL A 49 1.42 -2.55 -10.88
CA VAL A 49 2.67 -3.21 -10.45
C VAL A 49 3.45 -3.68 -11.67
N TYR A 50 4.74 -3.37 -11.68
CA TYR A 50 5.69 -3.69 -12.75
C TYR A 50 6.88 -4.47 -12.22
N SER A 51 7.53 -5.24 -13.10
CA SER A 51 8.80 -5.89 -12.83
C SER A 51 9.91 -4.87 -12.54
N ALA A 52 10.98 -5.31 -11.87
CA ALA A 52 12.13 -4.47 -11.53
C ALA A 52 12.84 -3.84 -12.74
N ASP A 53 12.78 -4.48 -13.90
CA ASP A 53 13.34 -3.96 -15.16
C ASP A 53 12.37 -3.01 -15.91
N LEU A 54 11.18 -2.77 -15.35
CA LEU A 54 10.09 -1.97 -15.91
C LEU A 54 9.59 -2.45 -17.29
N GLN A 55 9.95 -3.67 -17.72
CA GLN A 55 9.54 -4.20 -19.03
C GLN A 55 8.18 -4.90 -18.99
N THR A 56 7.80 -5.45 -17.83
CA THR A 56 6.61 -6.29 -17.71
C THR A 56 5.59 -5.68 -16.74
N ARG A 57 4.33 -5.58 -17.20
CA ARG A 57 3.19 -5.26 -16.33
C ARG A 57 2.74 -6.52 -15.59
N LEU A 58 2.98 -6.58 -14.28
CA LEU A 58 2.72 -7.75 -13.45
C LEU A 58 1.27 -7.80 -12.91
N GLY A 59 0.68 -6.64 -12.60
CA GLY A 59 -0.67 -6.61 -12.01
C GLY A 59 -1.06 -5.28 -11.41
N ILE A 60 -1.79 -5.33 -10.29
CA ILE A 60 -2.19 -4.16 -9.50
C ILE A 60 -1.99 -4.40 -8.00
N THR A 61 -1.78 -3.33 -7.25
CA THR A 61 -2.13 -3.28 -5.83
C THR A 61 -3.58 -2.86 -5.70
N ALA A 62 -4.25 -3.36 -4.66
CA ALA A 62 -5.58 -2.94 -4.27
C ALA A 62 -5.64 -2.97 -2.75
N GLY A 63 -6.09 -1.90 -2.13
CA GLY A 63 -6.09 -1.80 -0.68
C GLY A 63 -6.78 -0.55 -0.17
N ILE A 64 -6.72 -0.40 1.15
CA ILE A 64 -7.23 0.77 1.84
C ILE A 64 -6.21 1.21 2.90
N CYS A 65 -5.93 2.51 2.90
CA CYS A 65 -5.16 3.17 3.94
C CYS A 65 -6.12 3.84 4.94
N ILE A 66 -5.92 3.60 6.23
CA ILE A 66 -6.60 4.28 7.32
C ILE A 66 -5.61 5.28 7.91
N LEU A 67 -5.99 6.56 7.92
CA LEU A 67 -5.16 7.59 8.51
C LEU A 67 -5.14 7.44 10.03
N ILE A 68 -3.95 7.41 10.63
CA ILE A 68 -3.75 7.27 12.07
C ILE A 68 -3.42 8.61 12.72
N LYS A 69 -2.47 9.35 12.14
CA LYS A 69 -2.00 10.62 12.72
C LYS A 69 -1.44 11.54 11.65
N ASN A 70 -1.88 12.78 11.64
CA ASN A 70 -1.21 13.85 10.91
C ASN A 70 0.02 14.34 11.69
N MET A 71 1.16 14.45 11.00
CA MET A 71 2.45 14.87 11.55
C MET A 71 2.90 16.14 10.81
N PRO A 72 2.36 17.32 11.19
CA PRO A 72 2.60 18.57 10.46
C PRO A 72 4.08 18.98 10.45
N GLU A 73 4.82 18.68 11.52
CA GLU A 73 6.26 18.93 11.63
C GLU A 73 7.09 18.17 10.59
N LYS A 74 6.58 17.03 10.09
CA LYS A 74 7.20 16.22 9.03
C LYS A 74 6.56 16.45 7.66
N LYS A 75 5.53 17.31 7.57
CA LYS A 75 4.68 17.47 6.38
C LYS A 75 4.18 16.13 5.83
N CYS A 76 3.82 15.23 6.74
CA CYS A 76 3.52 13.83 6.42
C CYS A 76 2.38 13.30 7.30
N ASP A 77 1.78 12.20 6.87
CA ASP A 77 0.78 11.46 7.62
C ASP A 77 1.29 10.06 7.93
N ARG A 78 0.98 9.57 9.14
CA ARG A 78 1.12 8.16 9.47
C ARG A 78 -0.20 7.47 9.14
N SER A 79 -0.12 6.49 8.26
CA SER A 79 -1.27 5.66 7.87
C SER A 79 -0.95 4.18 8.09
N GLN A 80 -1.99 3.41 8.37
CA GLN A 80 -1.94 1.95 8.30
C GLN A 80 -2.61 1.52 7.00
N SER A 81 -2.01 0.57 6.29
CA SER A 81 -2.57 0.04 5.04
C SER A 81 -2.87 -1.45 5.18
N THR A 82 -3.96 -1.88 4.57
CA THR A 82 -4.24 -3.30 4.31
C THR A 82 -4.44 -3.48 2.80
N ASN A 83 -3.66 -4.38 2.21
CA ASN A 83 -3.83 -4.79 0.82
C ASN A 83 -4.74 -6.02 0.75
N VAL A 84 -5.62 -6.05 -0.24
CA VAL A 84 -6.41 -7.24 -0.57
C VAL A 84 -5.54 -8.14 -1.44
N GLN A 85 -5.32 -9.38 -1.03
CA GLN A 85 -4.76 -10.37 -1.95
C GLN A 85 -5.81 -10.64 -3.03
N PRO A 86 -5.46 -10.58 -4.33
CA PRO A 86 -6.37 -11.06 -5.35
C PRO A 86 -6.59 -12.55 -5.11
N PHE A 87 -7.85 -12.93 -4.86
CA PHE A 87 -8.27 -14.32 -5.04
C PHE A 87 -8.10 -14.62 -6.54
N TYR A 88 -7.10 -15.43 -6.89
CA TYR A 88 -7.05 -16.00 -8.24
C TYR A 88 -8.29 -16.89 -8.39
N THR A 89 -9.21 -16.52 -9.29
CA THR A 89 -10.21 -17.44 -9.87
C THR A 89 -9.67 -18.01 -11.16
#